data_AF-A0A9D5ZQ92-F1
#
_entry.id   AF-A0A9D5ZQ92-F1
#
_cell.length_a   1.000
_cell.length_b   1.000
_cell.length_c   1.000
_cell.angle_alpha   90.00
_cell.angle_beta   90.00
_cell.angle_gamma   90.00
#
_symmetry.space_group_name_H-M   'P 1'
#
loop_
_entity.id
_entity.type
_entity.pdbx_description
1 polymer ?
#
loop_
_entity_poly.entity_id
_entity_poly.type
_entity_poly.pdbx_seq_one_letter_code
_entity_poly.pdbx_strand_id
1 'polypeptide(L)'
;MSERFEVYYVRKKSGKTELDSLEKKEIDLILNAPADKFILLKYINDSPDISRNSCQYYSKIIGESIYIGIQENVNSFHYEHWKEGKLLRLLSYNSDYQWHTVSGVPEEWEKNVLFRDDKLELILKCYEENFHEEIRKAWEMKNIKQGDQFPSIIEIEAYNGLLNYLSNFK
;
A
#
# COMPACT_ATOMS: atom_id res chain seq x y z
N MET A 1 -6.68 9.41 18.41
CA MET A 1 -6.47 8.20 17.59
C MET A 1 -6.58 8.65 16.16
N SER A 2 -5.53 8.48 15.35
CA SER A 2 -5.54 8.82 13.93
C SER A 2 -5.62 7.54 13.12
N GLU A 3 -6.77 7.34 12.51
CA GLU A 3 -7.01 6.37 11.48
C GLU A 3 -6.91 7.10 10.14
N ARG A 4 -6.18 6.55 9.17
CA ARG A 4 -6.01 7.19 7.86
C ARG A 4 -6.11 6.15 6.77
N PHE A 5 -7.07 6.37 5.86
CA PHE A 5 -7.28 5.49 4.73
C PHE A 5 -7.41 6.30 3.46
N GLU A 6 -6.66 5.89 2.45
CA GLU A 6 -6.58 6.56 1.17
C GLU A 6 -6.84 5.59 0.04
N VAL A 7 -7.61 6.07 -0.94
CA VAL A 7 -7.90 5.34 -2.16
C VAL A 7 -7.39 6.15 -3.35
N TYR A 8 -6.45 5.56 -4.08
CA TYR A 8 -5.79 6.13 -5.24
C TYR A 8 -6.22 5.40 -6.52
N TYR A 9 -6.24 6.11 -7.66
CA TYR A 9 -6.66 5.56 -8.94
C TYR A 9 -5.83 6.08 -10.11
N VAL A 10 -5.63 5.25 -11.15
CA VAL A 10 -5.11 5.63 -12.46
C VAL A 10 -6.12 5.28 -13.54
N ARG A 11 -6.48 6.25 -14.38
CA ARG A 11 -7.46 6.10 -15.46
C ARG A 11 -6.82 5.66 -16.76
N LYS A 12 -7.19 4.54 -17.37
CA LYS A 12 -6.74 4.18 -18.73
C LYS A 12 -7.04 5.25 -19.80
N LYS A 13 -6.10 5.45 -20.74
CA LYS A 13 -6.27 6.35 -21.92
C LYS A 13 -7.40 5.94 -22.87
N SER A 14 -7.70 4.65 -22.95
CA SER A 14 -8.63 4.10 -23.95
C SER A 14 -9.63 3.15 -23.31
N GLY A 15 -10.78 3.69 -22.88
CA GLY A 15 -11.90 2.90 -22.39
C GLY A 15 -13.10 3.78 -22.08
N LYS A 16 -14.31 3.31 -22.38
CA LYS A 16 -15.52 3.88 -21.77
C LYS A 16 -15.51 3.47 -20.30
N THR A 17 -15.53 4.45 -19.42
CA THR A 17 -15.54 4.23 -17.97
C THR A 17 -16.99 4.15 -17.52
N GLU A 18 -17.51 2.95 -17.28
CA GLU A 18 -18.85 2.74 -16.70
C GLU A 18 -18.78 2.99 -15.19
N LEU A 19 -19.18 4.18 -14.74
CA LEU A 19 -18.91 4.68 -13.40
C LEU A 19 -20.14 4.70 -12.47
N ASP A 20 -21.15 3.88 -12.77
CA ASP A 20 -22.49 3.97 -12.15
C ASP A 20 -22.52 3.81 -10.61
N SER A 21 -21.42 3.34 -10.00
CA SER A 21 -21.29 3.17 -8.55
C SER A 21 -20.35 4.18 -7.87
N LEU A 22 -19.89 5.22 -8.57
CA LEU A 22 -19.11 6.32 -8.00
C LEU A 22 -19.98 7.58 -7.89
N GLU A 23 -19.70 8.38 -6.87
CA GLU A 23 -20.34 9.69 -6.78
C GLU A 23 -19.89 10.57 -7.95
N LYS A 24 -20.78 11.41 -8.46
CA LYS A 24 -20.48 12.29 -9.61
C LYS A 24 -19.17 13.09 -9.43
N LYS A 25 -18.88 13.52 -8.21
CA LYS A 25 -17.65 14.26 -7.88
C LYS A 25 -16.39 13.40 -8.07
N GLU A 26 -16.45 12.13 -7.70
CA GLU A 26 -15.36 11.16 -7.86
C GLU A 26 -15.11 10.86 -9.34
N ILE A 27 -16.21 10.68 -10.10
CA ILE A 27 -16.20 10.52 -11.55
C ILE A 27 -15.49 11.70 -12.22
N ASP A 28 -15.90 12.92 -11.88
CA ASP A 28 -15.34 14.14 -12.46
C ASP A 28 -13.84 14.26 -12.17
N LEU A 29 -13.38 13.89 -10.96
CA LEU A 29 -11.96 13.85 -10.62
C LEU A 29 -11.18 12.86 -11.50
N ILE A 30 -11.70 11.64 -11.66
CA ILE A 30 -11.07 10.59 -12.46
C ILE A 30 -10.98 10.98 -13.94
N LEU A 31 -12.08 11.49 -14.51
CA LEU A 31 -12.14 11.82 -15.94
C LEU A 31 -11.27 13.03 -16.33
N ASN A 32 -11.06 13.97 -15.40
CA ASN A 32 -10.21 15.13 -15.60
C ASN A 32 -8.72 14.84 -15.32
N ALA A 33 -8.39 13.69 -14.73
CA ALA A 33 -7.02 13.33 -14.42
C ALA A 33 -6.23 12.83 -15.64
N PRO A 34 -4.90 13.06 -15.66
CA PRO A 34 -4.00 12.39 -16.60
C PRO A 34 -4.10 10.87 -16.46
N ALA A 35 -4.11 10.19 -17.60
CA ALA A 35 -4.38 8.76 -17.65
C ALA A 35 -3.28 7.85 -17.05
N ASP A 36 -2.11 8.38 -16.75
CA ASP A 36 -0.98 7.59 -16.24
C ASP A 36 -0.52 8.07 -14.85
N LYS A 37 -1.37 8.82 -14.13
CA LYS A 37 -1.05 9.35 -12.80
C LYS A 37 -2.05 8.91 -11.76
N PHE A 38 -1.54 8.48 -10.61
CA PHE A 38 -2.37 8.20 -9.44
C PHE A 38 -2.98 9.50 -8.93
N ILE A 39 -4.30 9.51 -8.76
CA ILE A 39 -5.03 10.57 -8.08
C ILE A 39 -5.61 10.05 -6.78
N LEU A 40 -5.54 10.87 -5.73
CA LEU A 40 -6.25 10.60 -4.48
C LEU A 40 -7.74 10.89 -4.71
N LEU A 41 -8.58 9.86 -4.59
CA LEU A 41 -10.03 9.99 -4.77
C LEU A 41 -10.74 10.19 -3.43
N LYS A 42 -10.33 9.41 -2.42
CA LYS A 42 -10.99 9.35 -1.14
C LYS A 42 -9.96 9.30 -0.01
N TYR A 43 -10.18 10.14 0.99
CA TYR A 43 -9.44 10.18 2.23
C TYR A 43 -10.45 9.98 3.37
N ILE A 44 -10.25 8.97 4.20
CA ILE A 44 -11.16 8.57 5.28
C ILE A 44 -10.38 8.60 6.60
N ASN A 45 -10.92 9.31 7.59
CA ASN A 45 -10.34 9.46 8.92
C ASN A 45 -11.00 8.58 9.99
N ASP A 46 -11.90 7.70 9.57
CA ASP A 46 -12.64 6.76 10.42
C ASP A 46 -12.38 5.35 9.91
N SER A 47 -12.35 4.37 10.82
CA SER A 47 -12.15 2.94 10.60
C SER A 47 -13.11 2.39 9.56
N PRO A 48 -12.71 2.25 8.28
CA PRO A 48 -13.50 1.53 7.33
C PRO A 48 -13.31 0.03 7.59
N ASP A 49 -14.30 -0.75 7.20
CA ASP A 49 -14.10 -2.18 7.06
C ASP A 49 -13.12 -2.40 5.88
N ILE A 50 -11.85 -2.64 6.21
CA ILE A 50 -10.76 -2.87 5.23
C ILE A 50 -11.15 -3.99 4.25
N SER A 51 -11.93 -4.97 4.70
CA SER A 51 -12.40 -6.10 3.88
C SER A 51 -13.50 -5.74 2.88
N ARG A 52 -14.09 -4.54 2.98
CA ARG A 52 -15.15 -4.04 2.09
C ARG A 52 -14.66 -3.00 1.08
N ASN A 53 -13.36 -2.84 0.89
CA ASN A 53 -12.88 -1.93 -0.14
C ASN A 53 -13.32 -2.42 -1.54
N SER A 54 -13.74 -1.50 -2.40
CA SER A 54 -14.22 -1.82 -3.76
C SER A 54 -13.11 -1.70 -4.81
N CYS A 55 -11.83 -1.72 -4.41
CA CYS A 55 -10.71 -1.40 -5.31
C CYS A 55 -10.60 -2.38 -6.48
N GLN A 56 -10.87 -3.67 -6.25
CA GLN A 56 -10.96 -4.64 -7.33
C GLN A 56 -12.01 -4.22 -8.38
N TYR A 57 -13.22 -3.88 -7.94
CA TYR A 57 -14.30 -3.46 -8.84
C TYR A 57 -13.91 -2.21 -9.63
N TYR A 58 -13.39 -1.19 -8.95
CA TYR A 58 -13.01 0.06 -9.58
C TYR A 58 -11.82 -0.07 -10.53
N SER A 59 -10.83 -0.93 -10.24
CA SER A 59 -9.71 -1.17 -11.16
C SER A 59 -10.16 -1.78 -12.49
N LYS A 60 -11.26 -2.55 -12.53
CA LYS A 60 -11.84 -3.07 -13.79
C LYS A 60 -12.34 -1.94 -14.69
N ILE A 61 -12.87 -0.90 -14.07
CA ILE A 61 -13.56 0.20 -14.74
C ILE A 61 -12.58 1.31 -15.12
N ILE A 62 -11.76 1.72 -14.17
CA ILE A 62 -10.88 2.89 -14.28
C ILE A 62 -9.52 2.47 -14.84
N GLY A 63 -9.06 1.26 -14.52
CA GLY A 63 -7.79 0.71 -15.01
C GLY A 63 -6.94 0.16 -13.89
N GLU A 64 -6.66 0.98 -12.88
CA GLU A 64 -5.78 0.62 -11.78
C GLU A 64 -6.16 1.41 -10.53
N SER A 65 -6.05 0.76 -9.37
CA SER A 65 -6.40 1.34 -8.08
C SER A 65 -5.46 0.85 -6.99
N ILE A 66 -5.17 1.74 -6.05
CA ILE A 66 -4.38 1.46 -4.86
C ILE A 66 -5.21 1.83 -3.63
N TYR A 67 -5.20 0.96 -2.65
CA TYR A 67 -5.74 1.22 -1.32
C TYR A 67 -4.60 1.23 -0.31
N ILE A 68 -4.59 2.22 0.57
CA ILE A 68 -3.63 2.32 1.66
C ILE A 68 -4.39 2.63 2.93
N GLY A 69 -4.14 1.88 3.99
CA GLY A 69 -4.79 2.07 5.29
C GLY A 69 -3.78 1.96 6.42
N ILE A 70 -3.87 2.87 7.39
CA ILE A 70 -3.17 2.75 8.66
C ILE A 70 -4.11 2.99 9.84
N GLN A 71 -3.84 2.27 10.93
CA GLN A 71 -4.47 2.49 12.23
C GLN A 71 -3.36 2.53 13.29
N GLU A 72 -2.98 3.75 13.69
CA GLU A 72 -1.84 3.96 14.60
C GLU A 72 -2.07 3.39 16.02
N ASN A 73 -3.34 3.24 16.44
CA ASN A 73 -3.69 2.69 17.76
C ASN A 73 -3.48 1.18 17.88
N VAL A 74 -3.49 0.46 16.75
CA VAL A 74 -3.29 -0.99 16.69
C VAL A 74 -2.08 -1.37 15.84
N ASN A 75 -1.23 -0.39 15.49
CA ASN A 75 -0.04 -0.60 14.67
C ASN A 75 -0.36 -1.40 13.40
N SER A 76 -1.43 -1.03 12.70
CA SER A 76 -1.87 -1.71 11.49
C SER A 76 -1.50 -0.91 10.24
N PHE A 77 -0.93 -1.59 9.26
CA PHE A 77 -0.70 -1.08 7.91
C PHE A 77 -1.31 -2.06 6.91
N HIS A 78 -2.01 -1.52 5.92
CA HIS A 78 -2.64 -2.29 4.88
C HIS A 78 -2.46 -1.61 3.52
N TYR A 79 -2.14 -2.41 2.52
CA TYR A 79 -1.90 -1.98 1.17
C TYR A 79 -2.49 -2.98 0.18
N GLU A 80 -3.20 -2.48 -0.82
CA GLU A 80 -3.63 -3.27 -1.97
C GLU A 80 -3.39 -2.51 -3.26
N HIS A 81 -2.95 -3.22 -4.28
CA HIS A 81 -2.82 -2.71 -5.64
C HIS A 81 -3.52 -3.64 -6.61
N TRP A 82 -4.46 -3.08 -7.36
CA TRP A 82 -5.28 -3.78 -8.33
C TRP A 82 -5.15 -3.14 -9.70
N LYS A 83 -5.02 -3.97 -10.74
CA LYS A 83 -5.03 -3.53 -12.13
C LYS A 83 -6.00 -4.38 -12.92
N GLU A 84 -7.00 -3.74 -13.53
CA GLU A 84 -8.00 -4.40 -14.38
C GLU A 84 -8.74 -5.55 -13.66
N GLY A 85 -8.99 -5.41 -12.36
CA GLY A 85 -9.62 -6.42 -11.53
C GLY A 85 -8.72 -7.55 -11.06
N LYS A 86 -7.42 -7.52 -11.40
CA LYS A 86 -6.41 -8.46 -10.94
C LYS A 86 -5.62 -7.86 -9.80
N LEU A 87 -5.45 -8.62 -8.73
CA LEU A 87 -4.60 -8.24 -7.62
C LEU A 87 -3.14 -8.32 -8.06
N LEU A 88 -2.41 -7.21 -7.95
CA LEU A 88 -0.97 -7.15 -8.20
C LEU A 88 -0.17 -7.40 -6.93
N ARG A 89 -0.56 -6.75 -5.84
CA ARG A 89 0.10 -6.87 -4.53
C ARG A 89 -0.89 -6.57 -3.41
N LEU A 90 -0.81 -7.35 -2.35
CA LEU A 90 -1.51 -7.12 -1.09
C LEU A 90 -0.55 -7.33 0.07
N LEU A 91 -0.54 -6.39 1.01
CA LEU A 91 0.27 -6.43 2.22
C LEU A 91 -0.59 -6.00 3.41
N SER A 92 -0.62 -6.81 4.45
CA SER A 92 -1.16 -6.45 5.76
C SER A 92 -0.13 -6.72 6.84
N TYR A 93 0.18 -5.70 7.61
CA TYR A 93 1.10 -5.74 8.73
C TYR A 93 0.39 -5.32 10.02
N ASN A 94 0.73 -6.00 11.10
CA ASN A 94 0.35 -5.60 12.45
C ASN A 94 1.52 -5.89 13.40
N SER A 95 1.83 -5.04 14.38
CA SER A 95 2.95 -5.32 15.31
C SER A 95 2.85 -6.68 16.02
N ASP A 96 1.63 -7.13 16.31
CA ASP A 96 1.39 -8.37 17.05
C ASP A 96 1.44 -9.61 16.13
N TYR A 97 1.10 -9.45 14.85
CA TYR A 97 1.00 -10.55 13.87
C TYR A 97 2.01 -10.48 12.72
N GLN A 98 2.86 -9.45 12.73
CA GLN A 98 3.80 -9.08 11.66
C GLN A 98 3.12 -9.07 10.28
N TRP A 99 3.77 -9.58 9.22
CA TRP A 99 3.21 -9.67 7.88
C TRP A 99 2.20 -10.82 7.76
N HIS A 100 0.98 -10.60 8.26
CA HIS A 100 -0.02 -11.67 8.38
C HIS A 100 -0.82 -11.95 7.10
N THR A 101 -0.82 -11.02 6.14
CA THR A 101 -1.40 -11.25 4.81
C THR A 101 -0.48 -10.70 3.74
N VAL A 102 -0.01 -11.56 2.84
CA VAL A 102 0.84 -11.18 1.72
C VAL A 102 0.42 -11.94 0.47
N SER A 103 0.16 -11.23 -0.62
CA SER A 103 -0.21 -11.85 -1.90
C SER A 103 0.30 -11.02 -3.08
N GLY A 104 0.48 -11.66 -4.23
CA GLY A 104 0.98 -11.00 -5.44
C GLY A 104 2.50 -10.81 -5.47
N VAL A 105 2.97 -9.98 -6.40
CA VAL A 105 4.40 -9.80 -6.71
C VAL A 105 4.95 -8.57 -5.99
N PRO A 106 6.14 -8.63 -5.38
CA PRO A 106 6.77 -7.47 -4.75
C PRO A 106 6.90 -6.28 -5.68
N GLU A 107 6.58 -5.10 -5.16
CA GLU A 107 6.64 -3.85 -5.90
C GLU A 107 7.91 -3.05 -5.59
N GLU A 108 8.29 -2.19 -6.53
CA GLU A 108 9.54 -1.44 -6.43
C GLU A 108 9.53 -0.44 -5.26
N TRP A 109 8.36 0.06 -4.85
CA TRP A 109 8.25 0.92 -3.68
C TRP A 109 8.66 0.19 -2.39
N GLU A 110 8.41 -1.13 -2.28
CA GLU A 110 8.78 -1.92 -1.09
C GLU A 110 10.30 -1.84 -0.86
N LYS A 111 11.09 -1.97 -1.93
CA LYS A 111 12.56 -1.85 -1.85
C LYS A 111 13.01 -0.46 -1.44
N ASN A 112 12.38 0.57 -2.00
CA ASN A 112 12.78 1.97 -1.81
C ASN A 112 12.30 2.54 -0.47
N VAL A 113 11.27 1.96 0.14
CA VAL A 113 10.65 2.48 1.37
C VAL A 113 10.90 1.57 2.57
N LEU A 114 10.72 0.26 2.42
CA LEU A 114 10.78 -0.71 3.51
C LEU A 114 12.19 -1.28 3.70
N PHE A 115 12.92 -1.53 2.61
CA PHE A 115 14.26 -2.14 2.63
C PHE A 115 15.39 -1.13 2.39
N ARG A 116 15.30 0.04 3.04
CA ARG A 116 16.37 1.04 2.97
C ARG A 116 17.53 0.67 3.89
N ASP A 117 18.75 0.96 3.48
CA ASP A 117 19.95 0.57 4.24
C ASP A 117 20.06 1.32 5.58
N ASP A 118 19.58 2.57 5.64
CA ASP A 118 19.51 3.32 6.90
C ASP A 118 18.53 2.71 7.90
N LYS A 119 17.45 2.06 7.41
CA LYS A 119 16.53 1.29 8.26
C LYS A 119 17.16 -0.02 8.76
N LEU A 120 17.99 -0.69 7.96
CA LEU A 120 18.71 -1.88 8.38
C LEU A 120 19.57 -1.59 9.61
N GLU A 121 20.34 -0.50 9.56
CA GLU A 121 21.21 -0.13 10.68
C GLU A 121 20.44 0.19 11.97
N LEU A 122 19.28 0.84 11.85
CA LEU A 122 18.42 1.12 13.00
C LEU A 122 17.84 -0.16 13.60
N ILE A 123 17.32 -1.06 12.77
CA ILE A 123 16.73 -2.33 13.21
C ILE A 123 17.80 -3.21 13.88
N LEU A 124 19.00 -3.33 13.31
CA LEU A 124 20.09 -4.09 13.93
C LEU A 124 20.51 -3.54 15.30
N LYS A 125 20.34 -2.23 15.55
CA LYS A 125 20.61 -1.64 16.89
C LYS A 125 19.49 -1.92 17.91
N CYS A 126 18.26 -2.11 17.45
CA CYS A 126 17.10 -2.34 18.30
C CYS A 126 16.89 -3.81 18.66
N TYR A 127 17.42 -4.74 17.86
CA TYR A 127 17.27 -6.18 18.05
C TYR A 127 18.55 -6.84 18.57
N GLU A 128 18.39 -7.91 19.35
CA GLU A 128 19.48 -8.74 19.84
C GLU A 128 20.27 -9.39 18.68
N GLU A 129 21.56 -9.67 18.91
CA GLU A 129 22.50 -10.17 17.88
C GLU A 129 22.05 -11.50 17.24
N ASN A 130 21.31 -12.34 17.97
CA ASN A 130 20.75 -13.59 17.47
C ASN A 130 19.74 -13.38 16.31
N PHE A 131 19.11 -12.22 16.18
CA PHE A 131 18.21 -11.89 15.07
C PHE A 131 18.94 -11.25 13.87
N HIS A 132 20.21 -10.83 14.03
CA HIS A 132 20.89 -10.02 13.01
C HIS A 132 21.07 -10.74 11.67
N GLU A 133 21.32 -12.05 11.70
CA GLU A 133 21.44 -12.84 10.47
C GLU A 133 20.12 -12.89 9.70
N GLU A 134 19.00 -13.08 10.40
CA GLU A 134 17.67 -13.10 9.81
C GLU A 134 17.30 -11.72 9.22
N ILE A 135 17.54 -10.65 9.98
CA ILE A 135 17.31 -9.27 9.54
C ILE A 135 18.11 -8.97 8.26
N ARG A 136 19.39 -9.35 8.21
CA ARG A 136 20.23 -9.15 7.00
C ARG A 136 19.72 -9.94 5.81
N LYS A 137 19.31 -11.21 6.01
CA LYS A 137 18.70 -12.02 4.95
C LYS A 137 17.44 -11.38 4.39
N ALA A 138 16.58 -10.81 5.23
CA ALA A 138 15.40 -10.08 4.76
C ALA A 138 15.79 -8.89 3.86
N TRP A 139 16.84 -8.13 4.23
CA TRP A 139 17.35 -7.01 3.42
C TRP A 139 18.05 -7.43 2.13
N GLU A 140 18.67 -8.60 2.09
CA GLU A 140 19.23 -9.17 0.86
C GLU A 140 18.13 -9.64 -0.09
N MET A 141 17.11 -10.30 0.44
CA MET A 141 16.00 -10.84 -0.35
C MET A 141 15.04 -9.75 -0.85
N LYS A 142 14.85 -8.67 -0.08
CA LYS A 142 13.91 -7.56 -0.35
C LYS A 142 12.54 -8.04 -0.81
N ASN A 143 12.06 -9.11 -0.18
CA ASN A 143 10.84 -9.80 -0.57
C ASN A 143 10.10 -10.23 0.69
N ILE A 144 8.92 -9.65 0.89
CA ILE A 144 8.06 -9.94 2.03
C ILE A 144 7.16 -11.12 1.68
N LYS A 145 7.07 -12.07 2.59
CA LYS A 145 6.17 -13.22 2.58
C LYS A 145 5.28 -13.22 3.81
N GLN A 146 4.18 -13.96 3.71
CA GLN A 146 3.28 -14.13 4.85
C GLN A 146 4.01 -14.87 5.98
N GLY A 147 3.92 -14.33 7.19
CA GLY A 147 4.60 -14.84 8.38
C GLY A 147 6.01 -14.29 8.59
N ASP A 148 6.53 -13.49 7.66
CA ASP A 148 7.82 -12.83 7.88
C ASP A 148 7.70 -11.84 9.04
N GLN A 149 8.75 -11.81 9.87
CA GLN A 149 8.89 -10.79 10.92
C GLN A 149 9.51 -9.50 10.39
N PHE A 150 10.38 -9.61 9.38
CA PHE A 150 11.14 -8.50 8.84
C PHE A 150 10.77 -8.23 7.37
N PRO A 151 10.73 -6.95 6.94
CA PRO A 151 11.06 -5.76 7.73
C PRO A 151 9.93 -5.46 8.72
N SER A 152 10.29 -5.21 9.98
CA SER A 152 9.35 -4.61 10.94
C SER A 152 9.20 -3.13 10.57
N ILE A 153 7.97 -2.64 10.52
CA ILE A 153 7.70 -1.27 10.07
C ILE A 153 7.10 -0.42 11.18
N ILE A 154 7.31 0.88 11.06
CA ILE A 154 6.48 1.90 11.70
C ILE A 154 5.47 2.32 10.63
N GLU A 155 4.18 2.13 10.89
CA GLU A 155 3.10 2.19 9.89
C GLU A 155 3.03 3.57 9.25
N ILE A 156 3.14 4.63 10.06
CA ILE A 156 3.10 6.01 9.57
C ILE A 156 4.30 6.33 8.66
N GLU A 157 5.47 5.73 8.90
CA GLU A 157 6.62 5.92 8.01
C GLU A 157 6.47 5.17 6.69
N ALA A 158 5.97 3.93 6.74
CA ALA A 158 5.69 3.14 5.54
C ALA A 158 4.65 3.84 4.67
N TYR A 159 3.57 4.32 5.29
CA TYR A 159 2.54 5.12 4.66
C TYR A 159 3.10 6.37 3.99
N ASN A 160 3.81 7.24 4.73
CA ASN A 160 4.38 8.47 4.16
C ASN A 160 5.39 8.18 3.04
N GLY A 161 6.20 7.12 3.17
CA GLY A 161 7.13 6.69 2.15
C GLY A 161 6.44 6.25 0.86
N LEU A 162 5.35 5.49 0.98
CA LEU A 162 4.52 5.09 -0.16
C LEU A 162 3.85 6.31 -0.82
N LEU A 163 3.32 7.26 -0.06
CA LEU A 163 2.71 8.48 -0.64
C LEU A 163 3.73 9.31 -1.42
N ASN A 164 4.93 9.45 -0.89
CA ASN A 164 6.03 10.10 -1.58
C ASN A 164 6.42 9.34 -2.84
N TYR A 165 6.40 8.01 -2.82
CA TYR A 165 6.66 7.19 -4.01
C TYR A 165 5.59 7.41 -5.09
N LEU A 166 4.30 7.32 -4.74
CA LEU A 166 3.18 7.52 -5.66
C LEU A 166 3.17 8.92 -6.28
N SER A 167 3.50 9.95 -5.49
CA SER A 167 3.55 11.34 -5.95
C SER A 167 4.67 11.60 -6.96
N ASN A 168 5.74 10.80 -6.93
CA ASN A 168 6.90 10.92 -7.82
C ASN A 168 6.88 9.92 -8.98
N PHE A 169 5.85 9.07 -9.06
CA PHE A 169 5.66 8.14 -10.17
C PHE A 169 5.36 8.95 -11.45
N LYS A 170 6.29 8.90 -12.41
CA LYS A 170 6.27 9.68 -13.66
C LYS A 170 5.63 8.93 -14.81
#